data_AF-A0A2W4KRS1-F1
#
_entry.id   AF-A0A2W4KRS1-F1
#
_cell.length_a   1.000
_cell.length_b   1.000
_cell.length_c   1.000
_cell.angle_alpha   90.00
_cell.angle_beta   90.00
_cell.angle_gamma   90.00
#
_symmetry.space_group_name_H-M   'P 1'
#
loop_
_entity.id
_entity.type
_entity.pdbx_description
1 polymer ?
#
loop_
_entity_poly.entity_id
_entity_poly.type
_entity_poly.pdbx_seq_one_letter_code
_entity_poly.pdbx_strand_id
1 'polypeptide(L)'
;MAKLEQDGKLKMAGRSLRCGNARNVLDVRLPSEGAAAPGVLIINPRLIARMPNTVRLFVFYHECGHHRVGASELRADSWAVERGVAEGWLNEAGLKQVCRSFGNAPATPTHPSARSRCQNLERVYARAVARKLPLPKRKPAAQTARSNGTPAPALVSGPQLIGTGNVAVREGQMAPAYRLGRKPSVR
;
A
#
# COMPACT_ATOMS: atom_id res chain seq x y z
N MET A 1 23.27 -14.75 6.07
CA MET A 1 23.92 -13.52 5.56
C MET A 1 23.28 -13.11 4.24
N ALA A 2 23.37 -11.83 3.86
CA ALA A 2 22.95 -11.35 2.55
C ALA A 2 24.10 -11.53 1.54
N LYS A 3 23.80 -12.01 0.33
CA LYS A 3 24.80 -12.30 -0.72
C LYS A 3 24.27 -11.91 -2.10
N LEU A 4 25.09 -11.31 -2.95
CA LEU A 4 24.77 -11.12 -4.36
C LEU A 4 25.02 -12.41 -5.15
N GLU A 5 24.03 -12.80 -5.94
CA GLU A 5 24.12 -13.88 -6.93
C GLU A 5 24.65 -13.32 -8.26
N GLN A 6 25.15 -14.19 -9.13
CA GLN A 6 25.73 -13.79 -10.43
C GLN A 6 24.73 -13.04 -11.32
N ASP A 7 23.44 -13.35 -11.21
CA ASP A 7 22.35 -12.70 -11.94
C ASP A 7 21.89 -11.37 -11.29
N GLY A 8 22.63 -10.86 -10.30
CA GLY A 8 22.34 -9.63 -9.58
C GLY A 8 21.21 -9.73 -8.55
N LYS A 9 20.64 -10.93 -8.32
CA LYS A 9 19.69 -11.13 -7.22
C LYS A 9 20.40 -11.09 -5.87
N LEU A 10 19.65 -10.68 -4.85
CA LEU A 10 20.12 -10.69 -3.48
C LEU A 10 19.57 -11.93 -2.76
N LYS A 11 20.43 -12.86 -2.38
CA LYS A 11 20.07 -13.99 -1.55
C LYS A 11 20.04 -13.57 -0.08
N MET A 12 18.87 -13.61 0.56
CA MET A 12 18.70 -13.22 1.95
C MET A 12 17.47 -13.91 2.56
N ALA A 13 17.57 -14.31 3.83
CA ALA A 13 16.47 -14.96 4.58
C ALA A 13 15.84 -16.16 3.84
N GLY A 14 16.69 -16.98 3.18
CA GLY A 14 16.26 -18.16 2.43
C GLY A 14 15.60 -17.86 1.07
N ARG A 15 15.59 -16.60 0.62
CA ARG A 15 14.95 -16.17 -0.63
C ARG A 15 15.96 -15.51 -1.57
N SER A 16 15.73 -15.62 -2.88
CA SER A 16 16.42 -14.81 -3.90
C SER A 16 15.54 -13.62 -4.26
N LEU A 17 16.03 -12.41 -3.99
CA LEU A 17 15.26 -11.17 -4.01
C LEU A 17 15.70 -10.26 -5.17
N ARG A 18 14.74 -9.58 -5.79
CA ARG A 18 14.95 -8.59 -6.86
C ARG A 18 13.91 -7.48 -6.79
N CYS A 19 14.36 -6.23 -7.00
CA CYS A 19 13.48 -5.06 -7.00
C CYS A 19 13.31 -4.51 -8.43
N GLY A 20 12.53 -5.19 -9.27
CA GLY A 20 12.35 -4.79 -10.67
C GLY A 20 13.69 -4.64 -11.39
N ASN A 21 13.95 -3.42 -11.89
CA ASN A 21 15.18 -3.06 -12.60
C ASN A 21 16.25 -2.43 -11.70
N ALA A 22 15.96 -2.19 -10.42
CA ALA A 22 16.96 -1.65 -9.50
C ALA A 22 18.08 -2.66 -9.26
N ARG A 23 19.32 -2.21 -9.34
CA ARG A 23 20.51 -3.03 -9.07
C ARG A 23 20.67 -3.21 -7.56
N ASN A 24 20.83 -4.44 -7.11
CA ASN A 24 21.19 -4.73 -5.72
C ASN A 24 22.69 -4.48 -5.50
N VAL A 25 23.04 -3.78 -4.43
CA VAL A 25 24.41 -3.49 -4.02
C VAL A 25 24.58 -3.88 -2.56
N LEU A 26 25.72 -4.47 -2.23
CA LEU A 26 26.12 -4.71 -0.84
C LEU A 26 27.20 -3.70 -0.46
N ASP A 27 26.94 -2.91 0.57
CA ASP A 27 27.93 -1.96 1.10
C ASP A 27 28.01 -2.07 2.62
N VAL A 28 29.15 -2.56 3.11
CA VAL A 28 29.41 -2.70 4.56
C VAL A 28 29.59 -1.36 5.27
N ARG A 29 29.87 -0.29 4.53
CA ARG A 29 30.10 1.07 5.04
C ARG A 29 28.82 1.89 5.12
N LEU A 30 27.71 1.41 4.57
CA LEU A 30 26.41 2.06 4.72
C LEU A 30 26.06 2.14 6.22
N PRO A 31 25.73 3.31 6.79
CA PRO A 31 25.50 3.45 8.22
C PRO A 31 24.15 2.86 8.69
N SER A 32 23.29 2.45 7.76
CA SER A 32 21.98 1.81 7.98
C SER A 32 21.95 0.39 7.41
N GLU A 33 20.92 -0.38 7.78
CA GLU A 33 20.66 -1.73 7.26
C GLU A 33 20.39 -1.74 5.75
N GLY A 34 19.76 -0.69 5.23
CA GLY A 34 19.38 -0.52 3.83
C GLY A 34 19.27 0.94 3.43
N ALA A 35 19.32 1.18 2.13
CA ALA A 35 19.03 2.47 1.51
C ALA A 35 18.58 2.28 0.06
N ALA A 36 17.77 3.22 -0.43
CA ALA A 36 17.37 3.33 -1.82
C ALA A 36 17.90 4.62 -2.44
N ALA A 37 18.43 4.50 -3.66
CA ALA A 37 18.82 5.63 -4.52
C ALA A 37 18.28 5.36 -5.95
N PRO A 38 18.21 6.35 -6.84
CA PRO A 38 17.72 6.13 -8.21
C PRO A 38 18.39 4.92 -8.88
N GLY A 39 17.60 3.89 -9.21
CA GLY A 39 18.06 2.67 -9.88
C GLY A 39 18.89 1.71 -9.03
N VAL A 40 19.09 1.96 -7.73
CA VAL A 40 19.93 1.12 -6.85
C VAL A 40 19.22 0.84 -5.53
N LEU A 41 19.35 -0.40 -5.06
CA LEU A 41 18.96 -0.84 -3.72
C LEU A 41 20.23 -1.31 -3.01
N ILE A 42 20.57 -0.67 -1.91
CA ILE A 42 21.81 -0.92 -1.16
C ILE A 42 21.44 -1.59 0.16
N ILE A 43 22.12 -2.68 0.50
CA ILE A 43 21.98 -3.37 1.79
C ILE A 43 23.34 -3.41 2.49
N ASN A 44 23.35 -3.13 3.79
CA ASN A 44 24.52 -3.42 4.61
C ASN A 44 24.49 -4.88 5.06
N PRO A 45 25.35 -5.78 4.50
CA PRO A 45 25.30 -7.20 4.84
C PRO A 45 25.73 -7.47 6.29
N ARG A 46 26.49 -6.58 6.93
CA ARG A 46 26.96 -6.71 8.32
C ARG A 46 25.84 -6.39 9.31
N LEU A 47 25.13 -5.29 9.10
CA LEU A 47 24.04 -4.86 9.99
C LEU A 47 22.82 -5.78 9.82
N ILE A 48 22.41 -6.06 8.58
CA ILE A 48 21.24 -6.89 8.29
C ILE A 48 21.42 -8.33 8.83
N ALA A 49 22.65 -8.84 8.90
CA ALA A 49 22.94 -10.19 9.42
C ALA A 49 22.63 -10.35 10.92
N ARG A 50 22.46 -9.26 11.67
CA ARG A 50 22.08 -9.33 13.10
C ARG A 50 20.56 -9.36 13.30
N MET A 51 19.81 -9.06 12.26
CA MET A 51 18.35 -8.96 12.33
C MET A 51 17.66 -10.31 12.11
N PRO A 52 16.47 -10.55 12.71
CA PRO A 52 15.62 -11.70 12.38
C PRO A 52 15.26 -11.73 10.89
N ASN A 53 15.06 -12.92 10.33
CA ASN A 53 14.78 -13.10 8.89
C ASN A 53 13.62 -12.22 8.38
N THR A 54 12.54 -12.08 9.15
CA THR A 54 11.41 -11.21 8.79
C THR A 54 11.81 -9.74 8.68
N VAL A 55 12.62 -9.25 9.62
CA VAL A 55 13.12 -7.86 9.60
C VAL A 55 14.04 -7.65 8.40
N ARG A 56 14.86 -8.65 8.06
CA ARG A 56 15.71 -8.59 6.85
C ARG A 56 14.89 -8.42 5.58
N LEU A 57 13.83 -9.22 5.44
CA LEU A 57 12.91 -9.11 4.31
C LEU A 57 12.23 -7.74 4.34
N PHE A 58 11.70 -7.32 5.48
CA PHE A 58 11.06 -6.02 5.61
C PHE A 58 11.94 -4.87 5.12
N VAL A 59 13.21 -4.79 5.55
CA VAL A 59 14.15 -3.77 5.06
C VAL A 59 14.27 -3.84 3.54
N PHE A 60 14.51 -5.02 2.96
CA PHE A 60 14.61 -5.14 1.50
C PHE A 60 13.35 -4.65 0.77
N TYR A 61 12.16 -5.07 1.21
CA TYR A 61 10.92 -4.65 0.56
C TYR A 61 10.62 -3.17 0.84
N HIS A 62 11.02 -2.61 1.98
CA HIS A 62 10.90 -1.19 2.28
C HIS A 62 11.75 -0.36 1.30
N GLU A 63 13.05 -0.69 1.15
CA GLU A 63 13.92 -0.01 0.19
C GLU A 63 13.40 -0.17 -1.25
N CYS A 64 12.87 -1.34 -1.58
CA CYS A 64 12.23 -1.54 -2.88
C CYS A 64 10.96 -0.71 -3.05
N GLY A 65 10.22 -0.49 -1.96
CA GLY A 65 9.04 0.37 -1.90
C GLY A 65 9.36 1.79 -2.36
N HIS A 66 10.51 2.35 -2.00
CA HIS A 66 10.90 3.69 -2.45
C HIS A 66 10.97 3.84 -3.98
N HIS A 67 11.31 2.77 -4.71
CA HIS A 67 11.27 2.75 -6.19
C HIS A 67 9.85 2.75 -6.77
N ARG A 68 8.83 2.50 -5.94
CA ARG A 68 7.42 2.40 -6.35
C ARG A 68 6.57 3.57 -5.89
N VAL A 69 6.88 4.13 -4.72
CA VAL A 69 6.06 5.15 -4.06
C VAL A 69 6.80 6.47 -3.80
N GLY A 70 8.09 6.55 -4.14
CA GLY A 70 8.93 7.70 -3.87
C GLY A 70 9.41 7.76 -2.41
N ALA A 71 9.78 8.97 -1.95
CA ALA A 71 10.44 9.21 -0.66
C ALA A 71 9.52 9.07 0.58
N SER A 72 8.28 8.61 0.44
CA SER A 72 7.37 8.50 1.57
C SER A 72 7.62 7.23 2.37
N GLU A 73 8.21 7.38 3.56
CA GLU A 73 8.45 6.30 4.53
C GLU A 73 7.20 5.44 4.79
N LEU A 74 6.06 6.07 5.10
CA LEU A 74 4.83 5.35 5.42
C LEU A 74 4.24 4.60 4.21
N ARG A 75 4.46 5.11 3.00
CA ARG A 75 4.04 4.40 1.78
C ARG A 75 4.99 3.25 1.46
N ALA A 76 6.30 3.41 1.71
CA ALA A 76 7.28 2.34 1.54
C ALA A 76 7.03 1.20 2.54
N ASP A 77 6.73 1.55 3.80
CA ASP A 77 6.22 0.64 4.83
C ASP A 77 4.98 -0.13 4.36
N SER A 78 4.00 0.60 3.83
CA SER A 78 2.77 -0.01 3.33
C SER A 78 3.06 -1.00 2.22
N TRP A 79 3.90 -0.62 1.26
CA TRP A 79 4.30 -1.47 0.15
C TRP A 79 5.00 -2.75 0.63
N ALA A 80 5.91 -2.63 1.60
CA ALA A 80 6.62 -3.78 2.16
C ALA A 80 5.67 -4.76 2.87
N VAL A 81 4.71 -4.25 3.66
CA VAL A 81 3.71 -5.06 4.35
C VAL A 81 2.77 -5.76 3.37
N GLU A 82 2.27 -5.02 2.38
CA GLU A 82 1.38 -5.58 1.35
C GLU A 82 2.05 -6.72 0.59
N ARG A 83 3.32 -6.53 0.17
CA ARG A 83 4.09 -7.58 -0.50
C ARG A 83 4.39 -8.74 0.45
N GLY A 84 4.64 -8.47 1.73
CA GLY A 84 4.87 -9.50 2.74
C GLY A 84 3.68 -10.41 2.99
N VAL A 85 2.48 -9.82 3.07
CA VAL A 85 1.25 -10.59 3.16
C VAL A 85 0.98 -11.32 1.85
N ALA A 86 1.15 -10.64 0.70
CA ALA A 86 0.96 -11.22 -0.64
C ALA A 86 1.84 -12.47 -0.86
N GLU A 87 3.10 -12.41 -0.48
CA GLU A 87 4.09 -13.47 -0.70
C GLU A 87 4.25 -14.43 0.50
N GLY A 88 3.43 -14.26 1.53
CA GLY A 88 3.33 -15.19 2.67
C GLY A 88 4.54 -15.22 3.60
N TRP A 89 5.44 -14.24 3.54
CA TRP A 89 6.58 -14.16 4.48
C TRP A 89 6.29 -13.33 5.72
N LEU A 90 5.26 -12.46 5.67
CA LEU A 90 4.87 -11.63 6.81
C LEU A 90 3.58 -12.15 7.43
N ASN A 91 3.66 -12.54 8.69
CA ASN A 91 2.53 -12.87 9.56
C ASN A 91 2.52 -11.94 10.78
N GLU A 92 1.57 -12.12 11.71
CA GLU A 92 1.41 -11.24 12.87
C GLU A 92 2.63 -11.26 13.80
N ALA A 93 3.22 -12.43 14.05
CA ALA A 93 4.43 -12.55 14.86
C ALA A 93 5.62 -11.82 14.20
N GLY A 94 5.74 -11.95 12.88
CA GLY A 94 6.72 -11.25 12.06
C GLY A 94 6.52 -9.74 12.06
N LEU A 95 5.29 -9.26 11.97
CA LEU A 95 4.94 -7.85 12.08
C LEU A 95 5.40 -7.27 13.42
N LYS A 96 5.15 -8.00 14.52
CA LYS A 96 5.61 -7.60 15.85
C LYS A 96 7.15 -7.56 15.94
N GLN A 97 7.86 -8.46 15.24
CA GLN A 97 9.33 -8.39 15.15
C GLN A 97 9.80 -7.13 14.41
N VAL A 98 9.15 -6.76 13.30
CA VAL A 98 9.46 -5.53 12.56
C VAL A 98 9.22 -4.30 13.44
N CYS A 99 8.06 -4.18 14.09
CA CYS A 99 7.80 -3.06 14.99
C CYS A 99 8.84 -2.94 16.10
N ARG A 100 9.23 -4.06 16.73
CA ARG A 100 10.29 -4.05 17.75
C ARG A 100 11.64 -3.61 17.22
N SER A 101 11.95 -3.90 15.95
CA SER A 101 13.23 -3.52 15.35
C SER A 101 13.43 -2.01 15.21
N PHE A 102 12.34 -1.22 15.21
CA PHE A 102 12.41 0.24 15.21
C PHE A 102 12.80 0.83 16.58
N GLY A 103 12.77 0.03 17.64
CA GLY A 103 12.99 0.51 19.01
C GLY A 103 12.03 1.64 19.38
N ASN A 104 12.57 2.69 20.01
CA ASN A 104 11.82 3.88 20.42
C ASN A 104 12.26 5.12 19.63
N ALA A 105 12.66 4.96 18.37
CA ALA A 105 13.18 6.06 17.57
C ALA A 105 12.18 7.24 17.50
N PRO A 106 12.58 8.47 17.87
CA PRO A 106 11.73 9.64 17.74
C PRO A 106 11.55 10.00 16.26
N ALA A 107 10.57 10.87 15.98
CA ALA A 107 10.45 11.45 14.65
C ALA A 107 11.67 12.35 14.35
N THR A 108 12.10 12.35 13.11
CA THR A 108 13.06 13.29 12.54
C THR A 108 12.39 14.06 11.40
N PRO A 109 13.00 15.12 10.84
CA PRO A 109 12.43 15.83 9.70
C PRO A 109 12.13 14.94 8.48
N THR A 110 12.87 13.84 8.34
CA THR A 110 12.77 12.93 7.19
C THR A 110 12.12 11.59 7.52
N HIS A 111 12.06 11.19 8.80
CA HIS A 111 11.53 9.89 9.21
C HIS A 111 10.44 10.02 10.29
N PRO A 112 9.26 9.41 10.11
CA PRO A 112 8.26 9.30 11.18
C PRO A 112 8.80 8.51 12.37
N SER A 113 8.23 8.75 13.56
CA SER A 113 8.60 8.01 14.77
C SER A 113 8.33 6.50 14.65
N ALA A 114 9.05 5.69 15.42
CA ALA A 114 8.84 4.25 15.50
C ALA A 114 7.37 3.89 15.79
N ARG A 115 6.72 4.63 16.72
CA ARG A 115 5.29 4.47 17.04
C ARG A 115 4.41 4.71 15.82
N SER A 116 4.63 5.81 15.09
CA SER A 116 3.83 6.15 13.91
C SER A 116 3.99 5.11 12.80
N ARG A 117 5.23 4.66 12.55
CA ARG A 117 5.51 3.59 11.59
C ARG A 117 4.82 2.29 11.99
N CYS A 118 4.95 1.83 13.23
CA CYS A 118 4.31 0.59 13.67
C CYS A 118 2.78 0.64 13.55
N GLN A 119 2.13 1.73 13.96
CA GLN A 119 0.68 1.92 13.77
C GLN A 119 0.27 1.85 12.29
N ASN A 120 1.10 2.36 11.38
CA ASN A 120 0.90 2.22 9.95
C ASN A 120 1.02 0.76 9.50
N LEU A 121 2.07 0.06 9.92
CA LEU A 121 2.28 -1.36 9.58
C LEU A 121 1.10 -2.23 10.03
N GLU A 122 0.62 -2.06 11.26
CA GLU A 122 -0.52 -2.78 11.81
C GLU A 122 -1.80 -2.56 11.01
N ARG A 123 -2.11 -1.29 10.71
CA ARG A 123 -3.28 -0.93 9.89
C ARG A 123 -3.20 -1.55 8.50
N VAL A 124 -2.05 -1.48 7.84
CA VAL A 124 -1.86 -2.01 6.49
C VAL A 124 -1.92 -3.54 6.50
N TYR A 125 -1.30 -4.19 7.48
CA TYR A 125 -1.31 -5.64 7.63
C TYR A 125 -2.75 -6.16 7.78
N ALA A 126 -3.54 -5.55 8.68
CA ALA A 126 -4.95 -5.93 8.86
C ALA A 126 -5.76 -5.82 7.56
N ARG A 127 -5.56 -4.72 6.80
CA ARG A 127 -6.22 -4.54 5.49
C ARG A 127 -5.76 -5.58 4.46
N ALA A 128 -4.47 -5.85 4.39
CA ALA A 128 -3.90 -6.80 3.43
C ALA A 128 -4.37 -8.24 3.72
N VAL A 129 -4.43 -8.64 4.99
CA VAL A 129 -4.97 -9.94 5.40
C VAL A 129 -6.46 -10.05 5.07
N ALA A 130 -7.25 -9.02 5.39
CA ALA A 130 -8.68 -9.02 5.08
C ALA A 130 -8.97 -9.17 3.57
N ARG A 131 -8.13 -8.56 2.71
CA ARG A 131 -8.24 -8.72 1.24
C ARG A 131 -7.93 -10.12 0.73
N LYS A 132 -7.14 -10.91 1.48
CA LYS A 132 -6.82 -12.29 1.13
C LYS A 132 -7.88 -13.30 1.57
N LEU A 133 -8.72 -12.93 2.53
CA LEU A 133 -9.79 -13.82 2.97
C LEU A 133 -10.79 -14.02 1.82
N PRO A 134 -11.24 -15.26 1.59
CA PRO A 134 -12.31 -15.51 0.65
C PRO A 134 -13.51 -14.62 0.98
N LEU A 135 -14.13 -14.04 -0.05
CA LEU A 135 -15.37 -13.31 0.13
C LEU A 135 -16.38 -14.26 0.81
N PRO A 136 -17.13 -13.78 1.82
CA PRO A 136 -18.19 -14.60 2.40
C PRO A 136 -19.13 -15.03 1.27
N LYS A 137 -19.40 -16.34 1.19
CA LYS A 137 -20.36 -16.88 0.23
C LYS A 137 -21.67 -16.14 0.45
N ARG A 138 -22.09 -15.32 -0.53
CA ARG A 138 -23.41 -14.71 -0.54
C ARG A 138 -24.40 -15.86 -0.45
N LYS A 139 -25.16 -15.96 0.64
CA LYS A 139 -26.37 -16.79 0.62
C LYS A 139 -27.20 -16.29 -0.56
N PRO A 140 -27.73 -17.16 -1.43
CA PRO A 140 -28.71 -16.74 -2.42
C PRO A 140 -29.76 -15.92 -1.68
N ALA A 141 -30.09 -14.73 -2.20
CA ALA A 141 -31.22 -13.99 -1.69
C ALA A 141 -32.38 -14.98 -1.68
N ALA A 142 -32.89 -15.31 -0.50
CA ALA A 142 -34.13 -16.06 -0.40
C ALA A 142 -35.12 -15.26 -1.24
N GLN A 143 -35.57 -15.85 -2.35
CA GLN A 143 -36.73 -15.34 -3.05
C GLN A 143 -37.81 -15.31 -1.98
N THR A 144 -38.14 -14.12 -1.48
CA THR A 144 -39.34 -13.92 -0.68
C THR A 144 -40.46 -14.52 -1.50
N ALA A 145 -40.96 -15.67 -1.05
CA ALA A 145 -42.08 -16.34 -1.66
C ALA A 145 -43.17 -15.27 -1.82
N ARG A 146 -43.57 -15.03 -3.06
CA ARG A 146 -44.76 -14.23 -3.34
C ARG A 146 -45.92 -15.03 -2.74
N SER A 147 -46.38 -14.61 -1.57
CA SER A 147 -47.62 -15.13 -0.98
C SER A 147 -48.75 -14.79 -1.94
N ASN A 148 -49.40 -15.82 -2.49
CA ASN A 148 -50.63 -15.65 -3.24
C ASN A 148 -51.75 -15.20 -2.28
N GLY A 149 -52.14 -13.93 -2.40
CA GLY A 149 -53.55 -13.51 -2.44
C GLY A 149 -54.33 -13.36 -1.12
N THR A 150 -54.53 -12.11 -0.71
CA THR A 150 -55.88 -11.56 -0.44
C THR A 150 -56.02 -10.30 -1.29
N PRO A 151 -57.12 -10.05 -2.02
CA PRO A 151 -57.21 -8.87 -2.87
C PRO A 151 -57.28 -7.60 -2.01
N ALA A 152 -56.39 -6.64 -2.27
CA ALA A 152 -56.54 -5.27 -1.78
C ALA A 152 -57.61 -4.56 -2.65
N PRO A 153 -58.41 -3.64 -2.07
CA PRO A 153 -59.43 -2.92 -2.82
C PRO A 153 -58.79 -2.04 -3.91
N ALA A 154 -59.45 -1.99 -5.07
CA ALA A 154 -59.00 -1.25 -6.24
C ALA A 154 -58.97 0.26 -5.95
N LEU A 155 -57.78 0.86 -6.11
CA LEU A 155 -57.63 2.31 -6.22
C LEU A 155 -57.78 2.69 -7.70
N VAL A 156 -58.79 3.52 -7.96
CA VAL A 156 -59.08 4.15 -9.26
C VAL A 156 -57.95 5.12 -9.62
N SER A 157 -57.47 4.98 -10.86
CA SER A 157 -56.63 5.92 -11.61
C SER A 157 -55.22 6.22 -11.09
N GLY A 158 -54.21 5.61 -11.75
CA GLY A 158 -52.84 6.10 -11.79
C GLY A 158 -52.51 6.70 -13.17
N PRO A 159 -51.68 7.75 -13.27
CA PRO A 159 -51.36 8.39 -14.55
C PRO A 159 -50.43 7.52 -15.42
N GLN A 160 -50.66 7.56 -16.74
CA GLN A 160 -49.81 6.93 -17.76
C GLN A 160 -48.49 7.69 -17.93
N LEU A 161 -47.38 6.95 -17.96
CA LEU A 161 -46.07 7.47 -18.34
C LEU A 161 -45.92 7.44 -19.86
N ILE A 162 -45.79 8.63 -20.46
CA ILE A 162 -45.51 8.82 -21.88
C ILE A 162 -44.06 9.29 -22.02
N GLY A 163 -43.29 8.64 -22.90
CA GLY A 163 -42.26 9.33 -23.67
C GLY A 163 -40.81 9.04 -23.33
N THR A 164 -40.16 8.31 -24.23
CA THR A 164 -38.72 8.29 -24.51
C THR A 164 -38.18 9.70 -24.75
N GLY A 165 -37.08 10.06 -24.08
CA GLY A 165 -36.38 11.34 -24.29
C GLY A 165 -34.86 11.18 -24.27
N ASN A 166 -34.23 11.49 -25.41
CA ASN A 166 -32.79 11.62 -25.60
C ASN A 166 -32.21 12.71 -24.68
N VAL A 167 -31.09 12.44 -24.02
CA VAL A 167 -30.35 13.44 -23.25
C VAL A 167 -29.51 14.29 -24.21
N ALA A 168 -29.95 15.51 -24.45
CA ALA A 168 -29.16 16.55 -25.10
C ALA A 168 -28.08 17.09 -24.16
N VAL A 169 -26.88 17.25 -24.69
CA VAL A 169 -25.74 17.94 -24.08
C VAL A 169 -26.12 19.41 -23.86
N ARG A 170 -25.90 19.94 -22.65
CA ARG A 170 -25.92 21.39 -22.40
C ARG A 170 -24.53 21.87 -22.00
N GLU A 171 -23.97 22.70 -22.87
CA GLU A 171 -22.83 23.58 -22.65
C GLU A 171 -23.05 24.51 -21.44
N GLY A 172 -21.95 24.77 -20.73
CA GLY A 172 -21.71 26.03 -20.04
C GLY A 172 -22.04 26.07 -18.54
N GLN A 173 -21.03 25.86 -17.69
CA GLN A 173 -20.64 26.89 -16.72
C GLN A 173 -19.24 26.65 -16.13
N MET A 174 -18.35 27.58 -16.46
CA MET A 174 -16.96 27.71 -16.03
C MET A 174 -16.92 28.20 -14.57
N ALA A 175 -16.24 27.47 -13.69
CA ALA A 175 -15.88 27.92 -12.34
C ALA A 175 -14.49 28.62 -12.35
N PRO A 176 -14.24 29.62 -11.47
CA PRO A 176 -13.22 30.64 -11.71
C PRO A 176 -11.78 30.18 -11.43
N ALA A 177 -10.86 30.75 -12.21
CA ALA A 177 -9.42 30.57 -12.11
C ALA A 177 -8.84 31.20 -10.82
N TYR A 178 -7.94 30.46 -10.19
CA TYR A 178 -7.08 30.94 -9.11
C TYR A 178 -6.23 32.15 -9.57
N ARG A 179 -6.35 33.27 -8.84
CA ARG A 179 -5.47 34.44 -8.98
C ARG A 179 -4.04 34.05 -8.56
N LEU A 180 -3.13 33.97 -9.53
CA LEU A 180 -1.69 33.98 -9.29
C LEU A 180 -1.23 35.41 -8.98
N GLY A 181 -0.47 35.54 -7.89
CA GLY A 181 0.12 36.78 -7.42
C GLY A 181 1.01 37.44 -8.47
N ARG A 182 0.81 38.75 -8.61
CA ARG A 182 1.51 39.66 -9.50
C ARG A 182 2.94 39.89 -8.99
N LYS A 183 3.97 39.52 -9.77
CA LYS A 183 5.32 40.10 -9.62
C LYS A 183 5.29 41.55 -10.15
N PRO A 184 5.91 42.53 -9.48
CA PRO A 184 6.25 43.79 -10.11
C PRO A 184 7.69 43.75 -10.66
N SER A 185 7.81 44.17 -11.92
CA SER A 185 9.02 44.66 -12.60
C SER A 185 8.48 45.87 -13.40
N VAL A 186 9.02 47.08 -13.38
CA VAL A 186 10.37 47.55 -13.72
C VAL A 186 10.46 49.04 -13.32
N ARG A 187 11.64 49.50 -12.87
CA ARG A 187 12.36 50.66 -13.42
C ARG A 187 13.80 50.65 -12.93
#